data_AF-A0A9Q9ET72-F1
#
_entry.id   AF-A0A9Q9ET72-F1
#
_cell.length_a   1.000
_cell.length_b   1.000
_cell.length_c   1.000
_cell.angle_alpha   90.00
_cell.angle_beta   90.00
_cell.angle_gamma   90.00
#
_symmetry.space_group_name_H-M   'P 1'
#
loop_
_entity.id
_entity.type
_entity.pdbx_description
1 polymer ?
#
loop_
_entity_poly.entity_id
_entity_poly.type
_entity_poly.pdbx_seq_one_letter_code
_entity_poly.pdbx_strand_id
1 'polypeptide(L)'
;MHFDKKTLRFLFEFIFIFIIFVLPPMLNNMAFTSPPQPEGVFYILLFISKIVFFAAYEEILYRIYLPYRIKSFYGKNPQAFKSYITASEILPIIFFALAHRYLGFFNVLYAMAAGIIFRILYVLIQKKFGTKCSITRAGINAALCIILLHSVHNGIIYLLIFKG
;
A
#
# COMPACT_ATOMS: atom_id res chain seq x y z
N MET A 1 -2.47 -32.35 9.29
CA MET A 1 -2.19 -30.95 9.65
C MET A 1 -3.28 -30.46 10.59
N HIS A 2 -2.99 -30.29 11.88
CA HIS A 2 -3.94 -29.67 12.81
C HIS A 2 -3.78 -28.15 12.66
N PHE A 3 -4.71 -27.50 11.94
CA PHE A 3 -4.70 -26.04 11.86
C PHE A 3 -5.24 -25.46 13.16
N ASP A 4 -4.43 -24.65 13.83
CA ASP A 4 -4.86 -23.86 14.99
C ASP A 4 -5.99 -22.91 14.59
N LYS A 5 -7.03 -22.78 15.43
CA LYS A 5 -8.19 -21.90 15.20
C LYS A 5 -7.77 -20.45 14.91
N LYS A 6 -6.70 -19.99 15.54
CA LYS A 6 -6.14 -18.65 15.31
C LYS A 6 -5.57 -18.50 13.90
N THR A 7 -4.84 -19.50 13.41
CA THR A 7 -4.27 -19.53 12.06
C THR A 7 -5.37 -19.54 11.01
N LEU A 8 -6.43 -20.33 11.21
CA LEU A 8 -7.60 -20.33 10.32
C LEU A 8 -8.27 -18.95 10.26
N ARG A 9 -8.47 -18.28 11.40
CA ARG A 9 -9.02 -16.92 11.43
C ARG A 9 -8.16 -15.94 10.63
N PHE A 10 -6.84 -15.98 10.77
CA PHE A 10 -5.94 -15.11 10.01
C PHE A 10 -5.95 -15.42 8.51
N LEU A 11 -6.09 -16.69 8.15
CA LEU A 11 -6.20 -17.10 6.75
C LEU A 11 -7.50 -16.58 6.12
N PHE A 12 -8.65 -16.76 6.78
CA PHE A 12 -9.93 -16.26 6.26
C PHE A 12 -9.96 -14.73 6.16
N GLU A 13 -9.42 -14.02 7.16
CA GLU A 13 -9.27 -12.56 7.10
C GLU A 13 -8.39 -12.13 5.91
N PHE A 14 -7.24 -12.79 5.73
CA PHE A 14 -6.35 -12.52 4.60
C PHE A 14 -7.03 -12.77 3.26
N ILE A 15 -7.70 -13.91 3.10
CA ILE A 15 -8.45 -14.24 1.87
C ILE A 15 -9.52 -13.20 1.60
N PHE A 16 -10.29 -12.81 2.62
CA PHE A 16 -11.34 -11.80 2.50
C PHE A 16 -10.77 -10.44 2.05
N ILE A 17 -9.74 -9.94 2.74
CA ILE A 17 -9.10 -8.67 2.37
C ILE A 17 -8.47 -8.76 0.99
N PHE A 18 -7.82 -9.88 0.66
CA PHE A 18 -7.17 -10.06 -0.62
C PHE A 18 -8.18 -10.06 -1.78
N ILE A 19 -9.28 -10.80 -1.67
CA ILE A 19 -10.32 -10.90 -2.70
C ILE A 19 -11.03 -9.55 -2.92
N ILE A 20 -11.27 -8.79 -1.85
CA ILE A 20 -12.06 -7.56 -1.94
C ILE A 20 -11.21 -6.35 -2.32
N PHE A 21 -9.98 -6.25 -1.79
CA PHE A 21 -9.19 -5.02 -1.87
C PHE A 21 -7.95 -5.14 -2.76
N VAL A 22 -7.32 -6.33 -2.83
CA VAL A 22 -6.07 -6.50 -3.58
C VAL A 22 -6.34 -7.00 -5.00
N LEU A 23 -7.20 -8.01 -5.15
CA LEU A 23 -7.44 -8.69 -6.41
C LEU A 23 -8.18 -7.83 -7.45
N PRO A 24 -9.24 -7.07 -7.12
CA PRO A 24 -10.00 -6.35 -8.15
C PRO A 24 -9.17 -5.29 -8.88
N PRO A 25 -8.36 -4.44 -8.22
CA PRO A 25 -7.46 -3.53 -8.92
C PRO A 25 -6.45 -4.24 -9.85
N MET A 26 -5.94 -5.40 -9.44
CA MET A 26 -4.98 -6.18 -10.24
C MET A 26 -5.61 -6.80 -11.50
N LEU A 27 -6.90 -7.13 -11.45
CA LEU A 27 -7.65 -7.70 -12.57
C LEU A 27 -8.37 -6.65 -13.41
N ASN A 28 -8.34 -5.38 -13.00
CA ASN A 28 -8.97 -4.31 -13.73
C ASN A 28 -8.26 -4.09 -15.08
N ASN A 29 -9.02 -4.22 -16.17
CA ASN A 29 -8.55 -3.95 -17.53
C ASN A 29 -9.26 -2.73 -18.15
N MET A 30 -10.05 -2.00 -17.37
CA MET A 30 -10.69 -0.78 -17.87
C MET A 30 -9.62 0.26 -18.21
N ALA A 31 -9.74 0.87 -19.38
CA ALA A 31 -8.87 1.96 -19.76
C ALA A 31 -9.01 3.12 -18.76
N PHE A 32 -7.88 3.75 -18.44
CA PHE A 32 -7.87 4.92 -17.59
C PHE A 32 -8.68 6.05 -18.24
N THR A 33 -9.65 6.57 -17.49
CA THR A 33 -10.38 7.80 -17.84
C THR A 33 -9.94 8.90 -16.87
N SER A 34 -9.43 10.01 -17.40
CA SER A 34 -9.03 11.13 -16.56
C SER A 34 -10.25 11.69 -15.84
N PRO A 35 -10.20 11.90 -14.51
CA PRO A 35 -11.30 12.56 -13.83
C PRO A 35 -11.44 14.01 -14.35
N PRO A 36 -12.66 14.56 -14.38
CA PRO A 36 -12.85 15.96 -14.74
C PRO A 36 -12.17 16.86 -13.70
N GLN A 37 -11.62 17.98 -14.16
CA GLN A 37 -11.04 18.98 -13.26
C GLN A 37 -12.13 19.52 -12.32
N PRO A 38 -11.91 19.54 -11.00
CA PRO A 38 -12.91 20.03 -10.07
C PRO A 38 -13.05 21.55 -10.16
N GLU A 39 -14.27 22.05 -10.35
CA GLU A 39 -14.60 23.47 -10.35
C GLU A 39 -15.34 23.87 -9.07
N GLY A 40 -14.93 24.95 -8.43
CA GLY A 40 -15.53 25.43 -7.19
C GLY A 40 -14.93 24.82 -5.91
N VAL A 41 -14.97 25.61 -4.82
CA VAL A 41 -14.26 25.29 -3.57
C VAL A 41 -14.68 23.95 -2.97
N PHE A 42 -15.98 23.65 -2.97
CA PHE A 42 -16.50 22.39 -2.41
C PHE A 42 -15.97 21.15 -3.14
N TYR A 43 -15.99 21.16 -4.48
CA TYR A 43 -15.52 20.04 -5.28
C TYR A 43 -13.99 19.87 -5.22
N ILE A 44 -13.24 20.96 -5.09
CA ILE A 44 -11.79 20.92 -4.84
C ILE A 44 -11.51 20.25 -3.49
N LEU A 45 -12.21 20.63 -2.42
CA LEU A 45 -12.04 20.01 -1.10
C LEU A 45 -12.39 18.52 -1.11
N LEU A 46 -13.49 18.13 -1.78
CA LEU A 46 -13.85 16.73 -1.96
C LEU A 46 -12.79 15.96 -2.75
N PHE A 47 -12.23 16.56 -3.80
CA PHE A 47 -11.19 15.94 -4.61
C PHE A 47 -9.90 15.72 -3.80
N ILE A 48 -9.44 16.72 -3.06
CA ILE A 48 -8.28 16.59 -2.15
C ILE A 48 -8.55 15.50 -1.10
N SER A 49 -9.75 15.46 -0.53
CA SER A 49 -10.13 14.45 0.46
C SER A 49 -10.08 13.04 -0.13
N LYS A 50 -10.53 12.86 -1.38
CA LYS A 50 -10.42 11.58 -2.11
C LYS A 50 -8.97 11.18 -2.33
N ILE A 51 -8.09 12.11 -2.74
CA ILE A 51 -6.65 11.84 -2.93
C ILE A 51 -6.05 11.31 -1.63
N VAL A 52 -6.29 12.01 -0.51
CA VAL A 52 -5.76 11.59 0.80
C VAL A 52 -6.33 10.24 1.22
N PHE A 53 -7.63 10.02 1.03
CA PHE A 53 -8.29 8.77 1.38
C PHE A 53 -7.72 7.57 0.60
N PHE A 54 -7.57 7.69 -0.73
CA PHE A 54 -7.03 6.61 -1.54
C PHE A 54 -5.54 6.37 -1.27
N ALA A 55 -4.74 7.42 -1.07
CA ALA A 55 -3.35 7.26 -0.65
C ALA A 55 -3.27 6.54 0.71
N ALA A 56 -4.11 6.91 1.69
CA ALA A 56 -4.19 6.24 2.98
C ALA A 56 -4.56 4.77 2.84
N TYR A 57 -5.57 4.46 2.04
CA TYR A 57 -5.99 3.10 1.74
C TYR A 57 -4.85 2.25 1.18
N GLU A 58 -4.13 2.74 0.16
CA GLU A 58 -3.03 2.00 -0.45
C GLU A 58 -1.86 1.79 0.52
N GLU A 59 -1.48 2.81 1.28
CA GLU A 59 -0.41 2.67 2.26
C GLU A 59 -0.76 1.67 3.38
N ILE A 60 -1.98 1.74 3.91
CA ILE A 60 -2.44 0.81 4.94
C ILE A 60 -2.46 -0.62 4.40
N LEU A 61 -2.96 -0.84 3.18
CA LEU A 61 -3.08 -2.16 2.58
C LEU A 61 -1.71 -2.76 2.22
N TYR A 62 -0.92 -2.03 1.45
CA TYR A 62 0.31 -2.58 0.85
C TYR A 62 1.55 -2.43 1.74
N ARG A 63 1.63 -1.42 2.62
CA ARG A 63 2.84 -1.17 3.44
C ARG A 63 2.68 -1.63 4.88
N ILE A 64 1.46 -1.79 5.37
CA ILE A 64 1.21 -2.20 6.75
C ILE A 64 0.58 -3.60 6.78
N TYR A 65 -0.63 -3.74 6.24
CA TYR A 65 -1.42 -4.95 6.36
C TYR A 65 -0.76 -6.15 5.71
N LEU A 66 -0.45 -6.08 4.41
CA LEU A 66 0.10 -7.20 3.66
C LEU A 66 1.44 -7.69 4.22
N PRO A 67 2.47 -6.84 4.43
CA PRO A 67 3.72 -7.28 5.04
C PRO A 67 3.52 -7.93 6.42
N TYR A 68 2.65 -7.35 7.26
CA TYR A 68 2.37 -7.88 8.59
C TYR A 68 1.68 -9.24 8.53
N ARG A 69 0.64 -9.37 7.70
CA ARG A 69 -0.16 -10.59 7.63
C ARG A 69 0.61 -11.73 6.97
N ILE A 70 1.35 -11.46 5.89
CA ILE A 70 2.23 -12.44 5.24
C ILE A 70 3.27 -12.93 6.26
N LYS A 71 3.92 -12.03 7.00
CA LYS A 71 4.90 -12.40 8.04
C LYS A 71 4.28 -13.30 9.12
N SER A 72 3.00 -13.11 9.46
CA SER A 72 2.33 -13.92 10.49
C SER A 72 2.16 -15.40 10.12
N PHE A 73 2.19 -15.76 8.83
CA PHE A 73 2.03 -17.14 8.37
C PHE A 73 3.30 -17.98 8.50
N TYR A 74 4.49 -17.37 8.54
CA TYR A 74 5.76 -18.11 8.51
C TYR A 74 6.30 -18.51 9.90
N GLY A 75 5.63 -18.15 10.99
CA GLY A 75 5.99 -18.58 12.35
C GLY A 75 7.43 -18.25 12.77
N LYS A 76 8.01 -19.04 13.68
CA LYS A 76 9.39 -18.86 14.20
C LYS A 76 10.43 -19.77 13.51
N ASN A 77 10.10 -20.37 12.36
CA ASN A 77 11.00 -21.36 11.76
C ASN A 77 12.25 -20.68 11.12
N PRO A 78 13.49 -21.04 11.51
CA PRO A 78 14.71 -20.40 11.03
C PRO A 78 14.96 -20.54 9.53
N GLN A 79 14.54 -21.65 8.92
CA GLN A 79 14.78 -21.91 7.49
C GLN A 79 13.74 -21.20 6.60
N ALA A 80 12.53 -21.01 7.13
CA ALA A 80 11.54 -20.10 6.60
C ALA A 80 11.92 -18.62 6.81
N PHE A 81 12.98 -18.32 7.57
CA PHE A 81 13.31 -16.95 7.99
C PHE A 81 13.67 -16.05 6.81
N LYS A 82 14.58 -16.52 5.95
CA LYS A 82 15.03 -15.77 4.78
C LYS A 82 13.91 -15.65 3.74
N SER A 83 13.19 -16.74 3.48
CA SER A 83 12.05 -16.77 2.55
C SER A 83 10.90 -15.87 3.02
N TYR A 84 10.61 -15.78 4.33
CA TYR A 84 9.55 -14.88 4.81
C TYR A 84 9.92 -13.41 4.66
N ILE A 85 11.18 -13.02 4.93
CA ILE A 85 11.59 -11.61 4.80
C ILE A 85 11.40 -11.21 3.34
N THR A 86 11.89 -12.05 2.44
CA THR A 86 11.73 -11.83 1.00
C THR A 86 10.26 -11.78 0.60
N ALA A 87 9.41 -12.73 1.01
CA ALA A 87 8.01 -12.77 0.61
C ALA A 87 7.19 -11.60 1.18
N SER A 88 7.36 -11.27 2.46
CA SER A 88 6.61 -10.18 3.13
C SER A 88 7.01 -8.78 2.66
N GLU A 89 8.18 -8.63 2.03
CA GLU A 89 8.64 -7.36 1.48
C GLU A 89 8.37 -7.25 -0.03
N ILE A 90 8.58 -8.34 -0.79
CA ILE A 90 8.47 -8.32 -2.26
C ILE A 90 7.03 -8.45 -2.74
N LEU A 91 6.24 -9.38 -2.19
CA LEU A 91 4.87 -9.62 -2.68
C LEU A 91 3.99 -8.36 -2.59
N PRO A 92 4.01 -7.58 -1.51
CA PRO A 92 3.19 -6.36 -1.45
C PRO A 92 3.59 -5.32 -2.48
N ILE A 93 4.87 -5.22 -2.85
CA ILE A 93 5.36 -4.34 -3.92
C ILE A 93 4.85 -4.82 -5.27
N ILE A 94 4.91 -6.13 -5.54
CA ILE A 94 4.38 -6.73 -6.78
C ILE A 94 2.87 -6.47 -6.88
N PHE A 95 2.12 -6.73 -5.81
CA PHE A 95 0.67 -6.50 -5.80
C PHE A 95 0.32 -5.02 -5.98
N PHE A 96 1.08 -4.11 -5.36
CA PHE A 96 0.91 -2.67 -5.56
C PHE A 96 1.15 -2.27 -7.03
N ALA A 97 2.23 -2.74 -7.64
CA ALA A 97 2.54 -2.45 -9.04
C ALA A 97 1.48 -3.01 -10.00
N LEU A 98 1.04 -4.25 -9.78
CA LEU A 98 0.02 -4.89 -10.60
C LEU A 98 -1.37 -4.25 -10.44
N ALA A 99 -1.68 -3.69 -9.26
CA ALA A 99 -2.89 -2.91 -9.06
C ALA A 99 -2.98 -1.67 -9.97
N HIS A 100 -1.84 -1.20 -10.49
CA HIS A 100 -1.74 -0.06 -11.41
C HIS A 100 -1.67 -0.49 -12.88
N ARG A 101 -1.84 -1.78 -13.19
CA ARG A 101 -1.75 -2.31 -14.57
C ARG A 101 -2.71 -1.66 -15.54
N TYR A 102 -3.91 -1.29 -15.07
CA TYR A 102 -4.93 -0.64 -15.89
C TYR A 102 -4.49 0.74 -16.44
N LEU A 103 -3.44 1.34 -15.86
CA LEU A 103 -2.81 2.57 -16.34
C LEU A 103 -1.75 2.33 -17.44
N GLY A 104 -1.45 1.07 -17.77
CA GLY A 104 -0.44 0.71 -18.78
C GLY A 104 0.92 0.31 -18.20
N PHE A 105 1.76 -0.28 -19.06
CA PHE A 105 3.02 -0.93 -18.66
C PHE A 105 4.02 0.02 -17.97
N PHE A 106 4.22 1.23 -18.49
CA PHE A 106 5.12 2.20 -17.88
C PHE A 106 4.66 2.62 -16.48
N ASN A 107 3.34 2.71 -16.25
CA ASN A 107 2.79 3.00 -14.94
C ASN A 107 2.98 1.84 -13.95
N VAL A 108 3.04 0.58 -14.42
CA VAL A 108 3.43 -0.56 -13.57
C VAL A 108 4.87 -0.43 -13.11
N LEU A 109 5.81 -0.10 -14.01
CA LEU A 109 7.21 0.11 -13.65
C LEU A 109 7.38 1.29 -12.68
N TYR A 110 6.64 2.37 -12.96
CA TYR A 110 6.59 3.53 -12.09
C TYR A 110 6.06 3.19 -10.69
N ALA A 111 4.92 2.50 -10.60
CA ALA A 111 4.33 2.05 -9.34
C ALA A 111 5.26 1.07 -8.59
N MET A 112 5.98 0.19 -9.30
CA MET A 112 6.98 -0.68 -8.68
C MET A 112 8.11 0.15 -8.04
N ALA A 113 8.66 1.13 -8.76
CA ALA A 113 9.71 2.01 -8.24
C ALA A 113 9.23 2.85 -7.05
N ALA A 114 8.06 3.48 -7.16
CA ALA A 114 7.43 4.23 -6.06
C ALA A 114 7.16 3.31 -4.85
N GLY A 115 6.69 2.09 -5.10
CA GLY A 115 6.46 1.09 -4.05
C GLY A 115 7.72 0.70 -3.28
N ILE A 116 8.84 0.51 -3.98
CA ILE A 116 10.15 0.27 -3.35
C ILE A 116 10.57 1.48 -2.51
N ILE A 117 10.49 2.69 -3.07
CA ILE A 117 10.90 3.94 -2.39
C ILE A 117 10.08 4.14 -1.12
N PHE A 118 8.74 4.08 -1.21
CA PHE A 118 7.85 4.26 -0.07
C PHE A 118 8.07 3.17 0.99
N ARG A 119 8.36 1.93 0.58
CA ARG A 119 8.67 0.87 1.54
C ARG A 119 9.97 1.12 2.29
N ILE A 120 11.03 1.51 1.59
CA ILE A 120 12.31 1.86 2.21
C ILE A 120 12.12 3.03 3.17
N LEU A 121 11.44 4.10 2.73
CA LEU A 121 11.15 5.26 3.57
C LEU A 121 10.33 4.88 4.81
N TYR A 122 9.28 4.07 4.67
CA TYR A 122 8.48 3.58 5.79
C TYR A 122 9.35 2.92 6.86
N VAL A 123 10.22 1.98 6.45
CA VAL A 123 11.09 1.25 7.38
C VAL A 123 12.12 2.18 8.03
N LEU A 124 12.72 3.12 7.28
CA LEU A 124 13.67 4.09 7.82
C LEU A 124 13.01 5.01 8.85
N ILE A 125 11.83 5.55 8.53
CA ILE A 125 11.07 6.42 9.42
C ILE A 125 10.63 5.65 10.67
N GLN A 126 10.12 4.42 10.51
CA GLN A 126 9.72 3.57 11.62
C GLN A 126 10.90 3.28 12.55
N LYS A 127 12.07 2.94 12.02
CA LYS A 127 13.29 2.73 12.83
C LYS A 127 13.69 4.00 13.59
N LYS A 128 13.64 5.16 12.93
CA LYS A 128 13.97 6.46 13.54
C LYS A 128 13.03 6.83 14.68
N PHE A 129 11.73 6.56 14.56
CA PHE A 129 10.77 6.79 15.65
C PHE A 129 10.82 5.70 16.72
N GLY A 130 11.19 4.46 16.37
CA GLY A 130 11.31 3.34 17.29
C GLY A 130 12.40 3.50 18.35
N THR A 131 13.39 4.38 18.12
CA THR A 131 14.37 4.74 19.15
C THR A 131 13.82 5.72 20.19
N LYS A 132 12.69 6.38 19.91
CA LYS A 132 12.09 7.43 20.76
C LYS A 132 10.76 7.02 21.39
N CYS A 133 10.04 6.08 20.78
CA CYS A 133 8.67 5.71 21.14
C CYS A 133 8.47 4.19 20.96
N SER A 134 7.33 3.67 21.43
CA SER A 134 6.97 2.26 21.23
C SER A 134 6.89 1.90 19.74
N ILE A 135 7.15 0.63 19.42
CA ILE A 135 7.15 0.14 18.03
C ILE A 135 5.81 0.38 17.31
N THR A 136 4.69 0.31 18.04
CA THR A 136 3.36 0.60 17.53
C THR A 136 3.22 2.07 17.14
N ARG A 137 3.61 2.98 18.04
CA ARG A 137 3.54 4.42 17.78
C ARG A 137 4.49 4.84 16.66
N ALA A 138 5.67 4.23 16.60
CA ALA A 138 6.63 4.43 15.53
C ALA A 138 6.06 3.98 14.17
N GLY A 139 5.36 2.86 14.11
CA GLY A 139 4.66 2.39 12.91
C GLY A 139 3.55 3.33 12.46
N ILE A 140 2.71 3.81 13.39
CA ILE A 140 1.65 4.78 13.09
C ILE A 140 2.23 6.09 12.54
N ASN A 141 3.27 6.63 13.19
CA ASN A 141 3.93 7.84 12.71
C ASN A 141 4.55 7.65 11.32
N ALA A 142 5.20 6.51 11.07
CA ALA A 142 5.75 6.20 9.76
C ALA A 142 4.66 6.11 8.68
N ALA A 143 3.53 5.47 9.01
CA ALA A 143 2.38 5.42 8.11
C ALA A 143 1.85 6.81 7.77
N LEU A 144 1.61 7.67 8.77
CA LEU A 144 1.11 9.04 8.55
C LEU A 144 2.06 9.85 7.67
N CYS A 145 3.38 9.73 7.87
CA CYS A 145 4.36 10.42 7.03
C CYS A 145 4.30 9.96 5.56
N ILE A 146 4.22 8.65 5.32
CA ILE A 146 4.17 8.12 3.95
C ILE A 146 2.83 8.43 3.29
N ILE A 147 1.72 8.35 4.02
CA ILE A 147 0.39 8.74 3.51
C ILE A 147 0.40 10.20 3.06
N LEU A 148 0.98 11.10 3.86
CA LEU A 148 1.10 12.50 3.49
C LEU A 148 1.94 12.67 2.21
N LEU A 149 3.10 12.01 2.15
CA LEU A 149 4.00 12.09 0.99
C LEU A 149 3.32 11.56 -0.27
N HIS A 150 2.65 10.41 -0.19
CA HIS A 150 1.90 9.82 -1.29
C HIS A 150 0.72 10.70 -1.71
N SER A 151 -0.01 11.29 -0.76
CA SER A 151 -1.10 12.23 -1.05
C SER A 151 -0.60 13.47 -1.82
N VAL A 152 0.52 14.05 -1.37
CA VAL A 152 1.17 15.18 -2.06
C VAL A 152 1.62 14.77 -3.46
N HIS A 153 2.24 13.59 -3.59
CA HIS A 153 2.66 13.05 -4.86
C HIS A 153 1.49 12.92 -5.84
N ASN A 154 0.39 12.30 -5.43
CA ASN A 154 -0.81 12.14 -6.25
C ASN A 154 -1.42 13.49 -6.61
N GLY A 155 -1.45 14.44 -5.67
CA GLY A 155 -1.87 15.81 -5.94
C GLY A 155 -1.04 16.49 -7.04
N ILE A 156 0.28 16.35 -7.01
CA ILE A 156 1.17 16.86 -8.05
C ILE A 156 0.88 16.20 -9.40
N ILE A 157 0.71 14.87 -9.45
CA ILE A 157 0.38 14.15 -10.68
C ILE A 157 -0.95 14.65 -11.27
N TYR A 158 -1.99 14.81 -10.47
CA TYR A 158 -3.26 15.37 -10.96
C TYR A 158 -3.12 16.80 -11.46
N LEU A 159 -2.33 17.65 -10.81
CA LEU A 159 -2.05 19.00 -11.29
C LEU A 159 -1.32 19.00 -12.64
N LEU A 160 -0.46 18.01 -12.89
CA LEU A 160 0.21 17.85 -14.19
C LEU A 160 -0.76 17.35 -15.25
N ILE A 161 -1.63 16.38 -14.91
CA ILE A 161 -2.66 15.86 -15.81
C ILE A 161 -3.65 16.96 -16.23
N PHE A 162 -4.05 17.86 -15.33
CA PHE A 162 -4.97 18.95 -15.68
C PHE A 162 -4.32 20.10 -16.45
N LYS A 163 -2.99 20.17 -16.51
CA LYS A 163 -2.26 21.20 -17.26
C LYS A 163 -1.91 20.80 -18.69
N GLY A 164 -1.88 19.49 -18.99
CA GLY A 164 -1.59 18.94 -20.31
C GLY A 164 -2.87 18.72 -21.10
#